data_AF-A0A5B7JN61-F1
#
_entry.id   AF-A0A5B7JN61-F1
#
_cell.length_a   1.000
_cell.length_b   1.000
_cell.length_c   1.000
_cell.angle_alpha   90.00
_cell.angle_beta   90.00
_cell.angle_gamma   90.00
#
_symmetry.space_group_name_H-M   'P 1'
#
loop_
_entity.id
_entity.type
_entity.pdbx_description
1 polymer ?
#
loop_
_entity_poly.entity_id
_entity_poly.type
_entity_poly.pdbx_seq_one_letter_code
_entity_poly.pdbx_strand_id
1 'polypeptide(L)'
;MIPGAELRGLHTTAITSKAQAGRYRVTRDRSRPLTYEMANQPFKIAHRKSWNSWNTTSLFEGMREPETVVEDIFIRKFMTGTWHNLFLSEVR
;
A
#
# COMPACT_ATOMS: atom_id res chain seq x y z
N MET A 1 -29.10 -18.54 44.89
CA MET A 1 -28.04 -19.16 44.06
C MET A 1 -28.23 -18.64 42.64
N ILE A 2 -27.54 -17.57 42.24
CA ILE A 2 -27.73 -16.93 40.94
C ILE A 2 -26.75 -17.57 39.94
N PRO A 3 -27.23 -18.20 38.86
CA PRO A 3 -26.37 -18.74 37.80
C PRO A 3 -26.00 -17.62 36.81
N GLY A 4 -24.76 -17.64 36.30
CA GLY A 4 -24.44 -16.99 35.03
C GLY A 4 -23.68 -15.65 35.08
N ALA A 5 -22.71 -15.47 35.99
CA ALA A 5 -21.70 -14.44 35.79
C ALA A 5 -20.72 -14.89 34.69
N GLU A 6 -21.05 -14.64 33.42
CA GLU A 6 -20.11 -14.82 32.32
C GLU A 6 -18.94 -13.82 32.48
N LEU A 7 -17.80 -14.32 32.95
CA LEU A 7 -16.54 -13.60 32.93
C LEU A 7 -16.16 -13.32 31.47
N ARG A 8 -16.47 -12.11 30.99
CA ARG A 8 -15.94 -11.59 29.74
C ARG A 8 -14.42 -11.43 29.90
N GLY A 9 -13.67 -12.43 29.48
CA GLY A 9 -12.21 -12.42 29.55
C GLY A 9 -11.63 -11.23 28.78
N LEU A 10 -10.90 -10.36 29.48
CA LEU A 10 -10.13 -9.30 28.84
C LEU A 10 -8.89 -9.93 28.20
N HIS A 11 -8.83 -9.93 26.88
CA HIS A 11 -7.66 -10.41 26.15
C HIS A 11 -6.59 -9.29 26.09
N THR A 12 -5.70 -9.27 27.08
CA THR A 12 -4.60 -8.31 27.17
C THR A 12 -3.33 -8.88 26.53
N THR A 13 -3.17 -8.72 25.22
CA THR A 13 -1.88 -9.00 24.55
C THR A 13 -1.06 -7.73 24.38
N ALA A 14 0.26 -7.85 24.53
CA ALA A 14 1.19 -6.75 24.26
C ALA A 14 1.04 -6.23 22.82
N ILE A 15 1.05 -4.89 22.66
CA ILE A 15 1.02 -4.25 21.35
C ILE A 15 2.30 -4.62 20.61
N THR A 16 2.18 -5.33 19.49
CA THR A 16 3.33 -5.62 18.63
C THR A 16 3.42 -4.56 17.53
N SER A 17 4.49 -3.75 17.52
CA SER A 17 4.74 -2.75 16.47
C SER A 17 5.26 -3.42 15.18
N LYS A 18 4.37 -4.07 14.43
CA LYS A 18 4.71 -4.70 13.14
C LYS A 18 4.60 -3.69 12.01
N ALA A 19 5.60 -3.59 11.15
CA ALA A 19 5.55 -2.76 9.95
C ALA A 19 4.37 -3.14 9.03
N GLN A 20 3.44 -2.21 8.81
CA GLN A 20 2.22 -2.40 7.99
C GLN A 20 2.28 -1.73 6.61
N ALA A 21 3.13 -0.71 6.43
CA ALA A 21 3.14 0.10 5.22
C ALA A 21 3.42 -0.76 3.97
N GLY A 22 2.56 -0.62 2.95
CA GLY A 22 2.69 -1.31 1.66
C GLY A 22 2.69 -2.85 1.73
N ARG A 23 2.11 -3.45 2.78
CA ARG A 23 2.02 -4.91 2.93
C ARG A 23 0.56 -5.35 2.91
N TYR A 24 0.21 -6.26 2.01
CA TYR A 24 -1.08 -6.92 1.99
C TYR A 24 -1.05 -8.15 2.90
N ARG A 25 -2.03 -8.27 3.79
CA ARG A 25 -2.13 -9.44 4.70
C ARG A 25 -2.63 -10.65 3.91
N VAL A 26 -2.01 -11.79 4.15
CA VAL A 26 -2.41 -13.07 3.56
C VAL A 26 -3.78 -13.47 4.14
N THR A 27 -4.74 -13.77 3.28
CA THR A 27 -6.02 -14.37 3.71
C THR A 27 -5.83 -15.86 3.93
N ARG A 28 -6.59 -16.45 4.88
CA ARG A 28 -6.46 -17.88 5.24
C ARG A 28 -6.54 -18.80 4.02
N ASP A 29 -7.45 -18.49 3.11
CA ASP A 29 -7.77 -19.33 1.96
C ASP A 29 -7.17 -18.77 0.65
N ARG A 30 -6.26 -17.77 0.73
CA ARG A 30 -5.67 -17.07 -0.43
C ARG A 30 -6.71 -16.53 -1.43
N SER A 31 -7.91 -16.24 -0.93
CA SER A 31 -9.06 -15.78 -1.68
C SER A 31 -8.90 -14.41 -2.35
N ARG A 32 -7.94 -13.59 -1.91
CA ARG A 32 -7.67 -12.27 -2.48
C ARG A 32 -6.50 -12.34 -3.46
N PRO A 33 -6.75 -12.32 -4.79
CA PRO A 33 -5.67 -12.24 -5.75
C PRO A 33 -4.97 -10.89 -5.62
N LEU A 34 -3.64 -10.92 -5.63
CA LEU A 34 -2.79 -9.73 -5.58
C LEU A 34 -2.08 -9.57 -6.92
N THR A 35 -1.93 -8.34 -7.37
CA THR A 35 -1.06 -8.03 -8.50
C THR A 35 0.41 -8.17 -8.09
N TYR A 36 1.30 -8.25 -9.08
CA TYR A 36 2.74 -8.34 -8.85
C TYR A 36 3.26 -7.25 -7.90
N GLU A 37 2.77 -6.01 -8.05
CA GLU A 37 3.17 -4.88 -7.21
C GLU A 37 2.68 -5.00 -5.78
N MET A 38 1.44 -5.43 -5.59
CA MET A 38 0.84 -5.63 -4.27
C MET A 38 1.51 -6.80 -3.51
N ALA A 39 2.03 -7.81 -4.21
CA ALA A 39 2.73 -8.92 -3.60
C ALA A 39 4.15 -8.56 -3.10
N ASN A 40 4.75 -7.50 -3.64
CA ASN A 40 6.11 -7.09 -3.29
C ASN A 40 6.11 -5.99 -2.22
N GLN A 41 6.76 -6.29 -1.09
CA GLN A 41 6.87 -5.36 0.04
C GLN A 41 7.76 -4.15 -0.29
N PRO A 42 7.61 -3.00 0.40
CA PRO A 42 8.30 -1.75 0.03
C PRO A 42 9.83 -1.85 -0.01
N PHE A 43 10.45 -2.62 0.89
CA PHE A 43 11.90 -2.80 0.89
C PHE A 43 12.43 -3.60 -0.32
N LYS A 44 11.55 -4.10 -1.20
CA LYS A 44 11.93 -4.76 -2.45
C LYS A 44 11.92 -3.81 -3.65
N ILE A 45 11.66 -2.52 -3.44
CA ILE A 45 11.90 -1.47 -4.44
C ILE A 45 13.38 -1.51 -4.81
N ALA A 46 13.67 -1.34 -6.11
CA ALA A 46 14.98 -1.52 -6.75
C ALA A 46 15.48 -2.98 -6.90
N HIS A 47 14.88 -3.95 -6.20
CA HIS A 47 15.28 -5.37 -6.28
C HIS A 47 14.32 -6.23 -7.11
N ARG A 48 13.01 -6.14 -6.81
CA ARG A 48 11.95 -6.90 -7.50
C ARG A 48 10.91 -5.99 -8.13
N LYS A 49 10.69 -4.81 -7.58
CA LYS A 49 9.81 -3.79 -8.15
C LYS A 49 10.61 -2.54 -8.47
N SER A 50 10.23 -1.86 -9.55
CA SER A 50 10.78 -0.57 -9.93
C SER A 50 10.00 0.56 -9.25
N TRP A 51 10.32 1.80 -9.62
CA TRP A 51 9.55 2.99 -9.26
C TRP A 51 8.36 3.18 -10.20
N ASN A 52 7.25 3.68 -9.66
CA ASN A 52 6.02 3.96 -10.41
C ASN A 52 6.04 5.30 -11.16
N SER A 53 7.08 6.10 -10.93
CA SER A 53 7.31 7.38 -11.62
C SER A 53 8.81 7.61 -11.69
N TRP A 54 9.27 8.12 -12.83
CA TRP A 54 10.68 8.44 -13.08
C TRP A 54 10.77 9.93 -13.42
N ASN A 55 11.60 10.65 -12.67
CA ASN A 55 11.86 12.07 -12.88
C ASN A 55 13.28 12.42 -12.38
N THR A 56 13.70 13.65 -12.63
CA THR A 56 15.04 14.14 -12.27
C THR A 56 15.06 14.91 -10.94
N THR A 57 13.90 15.12 -10.29
CA THR A 57 13.79 15.94 -9.08
C THR A 57 14.45 15.28 -7.86
N SER A 58 14.42 13.96 -7.77
CA SER A 58 15.03 13.21 -6.66
C SER A 58 16.52 12.90 -6.85
N LEU A 59 17.13 13.35 -7.96
CA LEU A 59 18.57 13.23 -8.15
C LEU A 59 19.32 14.16 -7.20
N PHE A 60 20.54 13.77 -6.84
CA PHE A 60 21.45 14.66 -6.12
C PHE A 60 21.69 15.92 -6.97
N GLU A 61 21.45 17.10 -6.39
CA GLU A 61 21.44 18.41 -7.09
C GLU A 61 20.32 18.57 -8.14
N GLY A 62 19.19 17.88 -7.96
CA GLY A 62 18.02 18.01 -8.82
C GLY A 62 17.60 19.48 -9.01
N MET A 63 17.59 19.92 -10.28
CA MET A 63 17.33 21.31 -10.68
C MET A 63 15.84 21.66 -10.79
N ARG A 64 14.95 20.66 -10.61
CA ARG A 64 13.51 20.82 -10.84
C ARG A 64 12.75 20.82 -9.52
N GLU A 65 11.87 21.80 -9.35
CA GLU A 65 10.95 21.93 -8.22
C GLU A 65 10.05 20.68 -8.03
N PRO A 66 9.55 20.42 -6.81
CA PRO A 66 8.78 19.22 -6.46
C PRO A 66 7.37 19.15 -7.08
N GLU A 67 7.05 20.03 -8.03
CA GLU A 67 5.76 20.10 -8.74
C GLU A 67 5.40 18.80 -9.44
N THR A 68 6.41 18.06 -9.93
CA THR A 68 6.20 16.77 -10.59
C THR A 68 5.52 15.73 -9.70
N VAL A 69 5.65 15.83 -8.38
CA VAL A 69 4.91 14.97 -7.44
C VAL A 69 3.42 15.30 -7.45
N VAL A 70 3.07 16.59 -7.53
CA VAL A 70 1.68 17.05 -7.61
C VAL A 70 1.05 16.63 -8.94
N GLU A 71 1.79 16.78 -10.04
CA GLU A 71 1.38 16.34 -11.37
C GLU A 71 1.11 14.83 -11.42
N ASP A 72 2.01 14.01 -10.86
CA ASP A 72 1.86 12.55 -10.81
C ASP A 72 0.61 12.12 -10.03
N ILE A 73 0.36 12.72 -8.87
CA ILE A 73 -0.85 12.45 -8.07
C ILE A 73 -2.11 12.88 -8.83
N PHE A 74 -2.08 14.04 -9.50
CA PHE A 74 -3.19 14.53 -10.30
C PHE A 74 -3.52 13.56 -11.45
N ILE A 75 -2.51 13.19 -12.25
CA ILE A 75 -2.68 12.30 -13.40
C ILE A 75 -3.23 10.94 -12.95
N ARG A 76 -2.69 10.34 -11.89
CA ARG A 76 -3.20 9.05 -11.37
C ARG A 76 -4.67 9.13 -10.99
N LYS A 77 -5.06 10.17 -10.24
CA LYS A 77 -6.46 10.37 -9.83
C LYS A 77 -7.36 10.62 -11.03
N PHE A 78 -6.93 11.48 -11.95
CA PHE A 78 -7.64 11.78 -13.19
C PHE A 78 -7.88 10.52 -14.00
N MET A 79 -6.84 9.73 -14.29
CA MET A 79 -6.96 8.49 -15.07
C MET A 79 -7.94 7.50 -14.42
N THR A 80 -7.80 7.25 -13.10
CA THR A 80 -8.71 6.33 -12.40
C THR A 80 -10.16 6.82 -12.33
N GLY A 81 -10.38 8.14 -12.34
CA GLY A 81 -11.70 8.77 -12.34
C GLY A 81 -12.29 9.01 -13.72
N THR A 82 -11.50 9.01 -14.80
CA THR A 82 -12.01 9.07 -16.18
C THR A 82 -12.33 7.67 -16.69
N TRP A 83 -11.42 6.72 -16.47
CA TRP A 83 -11.53 5.33 -16.93
C TRP A 83 -11.76 4.38 -15.76
N HIS A 84 -12.97 4.43 -15.21
CA HIS A 84 -13.37 3.62 -14.07
C HIS A 84 -13.27 2.12 -14.36
N ASN A 85 -12.59 1.39 -13.46
CA ASN A 85 -12.44 -0.08 -13.50
C ASN A 85 -11.82 -0.66 -14.79
N LEU A 86 -11.20 0.17 -15.63
CA LEU A 86 -10.51 -0.29 -16.83
C LEU A 86 -9.06 -0.71 -16.56
N PHE A 87 -8.44 -0.16 -15.50
CA PHE A 87 -7.08 -0.49 -15.12
C PHE A 87 -7.05 -1.65 -14.12
N LEU A 88 -6.35 -2.73 -14.49
CA LEU A 88 -6.12 -3.90 -13.63
C LEU A 88 -4.97 -3.68 -12.62
N SER A 89 -4.03 -2.81 -12.96
CA SER A 89 -2.86 -2.48 -12.15
C SER A 89 -2.67 -0.97 -12.05
N GLU A 90 -1.84 -0.55 -11.10
CA GLU A 90 -1.42 0.85 -10.96
C GLU A 90 -0.78 1.39 -12.25
N VAL A 91 -1.08 2.66 -12.55
CA VAL A 91 -0.49 3.41 -13.67
C VAL A 91 0.99 3.64 -13.38
N ARG A 92 1.88 3.43 -14.36
CA ARG A 92 3.32 3.66 -14.23
C ARG A 92 3.85 4.55 -15.33
#